data_AF-A0AAP6H0T5-F1
#
_entry.id   AF-A0AAP6H0T5-F1
#
_cell.length_a   1.000
_cell.length_b   1.000
_cell.length_c   1.000
_cell.angle_alpha   90.00
_cell.angle_beta   90.00
_cell.angle_gamma   90.00
#
_symmetry.space_group_name_H-M   'P 1'
#
loop_
_entity.id
_entity.type
_entity.pdbx_description
1 polymer ?
#
loop_
_entity_poly.entity_id
_entity_poly.type
_entity_poly.pdbx_seq_one_letter_code
_entity_poly.pdbx_strand_id
1 'polypeptide(L)' 'MTPLDKPLRREVQIGDESYTLTLDPEGLKLVRKGHRKGLDLRWVDLVSGDAALAAALQASLEAP' A
#
# COMPACT_ATOMS: atom_id res chain seq x y z
N MET A 1 -2.93 22.56 4.20
CA MET A 1 -2.53 21.14 4.15
C MET A 1 -1.54 20.89 5.26
N THR A 2 -1.62 19.73 5.93
CA THR A 2 -0.60 19.31 6.91
C THR A 2 0.38 18.37 6.20
N PRO A 3 1.66 18.75 6.04
CA PRO A 3 2.66 17.88 5.43
C PRO A 3 2.83 16.57 6.20
N LEU A 4 3.08 15.49 5.46
CA LEU A 4 3.43 14.20 6.05
C LEU A 4 4.95 14.14 6.20
N ASP A 5 5.48 14.80 7.23
CA ASP A 5 6.94 14.87 7.46
C ASP A 5 7.48 13.65 8.24
N LYS A 6 6.59 12.84 8.81
CA LYS A 6 6.91 11.69 9.65
C LYS A 6 5.99 10.51 9.32
N PRO A 7 6.45 9.26 9.54
CA PRO A 7 5.61 8.10 9.33
C PRO A 7 4.31 8.16 10.14
N LEU A 8 3.18 8.03 9.46
CA LEU A 8 1.85 7.95 10.03
C LEU A 8 1.33 6.52 9.94
N ARG A 9 1.00 5.91 11.09
CA ARG A 9 0.46 4.55 11.15
C ARG A 9 -1.03 4.55 11.44
N ARG A 10 -1.78 3.76 10.69
CA ARG A 10 -3.23 3.57 10.83
C ARG A 10 -3.58 2.10 10.69
N GLU A 11 -4.62 1.68 11.40
CA GLU A 11 -5.28 0.41 11.14
C GLU A 11 -6.34 0.63 10.07
N VAL A 12 -6.41 -0.27 9.10
CA VAL A 12 -7.37 -0.25 7.99
C VAL A 12 -7.99 -1.63 7.86
N GLN A 13 -9.31 -1.70 7.72
CA GLN A 13 -10.01 -2.94 7.38
C GLN A 13 -10.16 -3.03 5.86
N ILE A 14 -9.77 -4.16 5.27
CA ILE A 14 -9.95 -4.45 3.85
C ILE A 14 -10.59 -5.83 3.77
N GLY A 15 -11.86 -5.88 3.36
CA GLY A 15 -12.68 -7.08 3.53
C GLY A 15 -12.81 -7.46 5.01
N ASP A 16 -12.57 -8.73 5.31
CA ASP A 16 -12.59 -9.27 6.69
C ASP A 16 -11.21 -9.23 7.38
N GLU A 17 -10.19 -8.67 6.72
CA GLU A 17 -8.81 -8.65 7.21
C GLU A 17 -8.39 -7.26 7.70
N SER A 18 -7.69 -7.24 8.84
CA SER A 18 -7.12 -6.01 9.41
C SER A 18 -5.67 -5.82 8.97
N TYR A 19 -5.34 -4.61 8.54
CA TYR A 19 -4.01 -4.23 8.09
C TYR A 19 -3.48 -3.02 8.88
N THR A 20 -2.16 -2.98 9.04
CA THR A 20 -1.44 -1.78 9.42
C THR A 20 -0.99 -1.08 8.15
N LEU A 21 -1.53 0.11 7.89
CA LEU A 21 -1.06 1.05 6.89
C LEU A 21 -0.03 1.99 7.53
N THR A 22 1.15 2.07 6.94
CA THR A 22 2.15 3.10 7.25
C THR A 22 2.28 4.00 6.03
N LEU A 23 2.10 5.30 6.22
CA LEU A 23 2.32 6.33 5.21
C LEU A 23 3.55 7.13 5.61
N ASP A 24 4.44 7.41 4.66
CA ASP A 24 5.61 8.27 4.87
C ASP A 24 5.83 9.18 3.64
N PRO A 25 6.81 10.11 3.66
CA PRO A 25 7.07 10.99 2.53
C PRO A 25 7.42 10.27 1.23
N GLU A 26 7.91 9.01 1.28
CA GLU A 26 8.34 8.26 0.11
C GLU A 26 7.24 7.35 -0.48
N GLY A 27 6.32 6.86 0.35
CA GLY A 27 5.29 5.92 -0.08
C GLY A 27 4.35 5.43 1.01
N LEU A 28 3.78 4.25 0.74
CA LEU A 28 2.96 3.50 1.66
C LEU A 28 3.48 2.08 1.85
N LYS A 29 3.26 1.55 3.05
CA LYS A 29 3.46 0.15 3.41
C LYS A 29 2.18 -0.40 4.02
N LEU A 30 1.68 -1.50 3.49
CA LEU A 30 0.48 -2.18 3.98
C LEU A 30 0.83 -3.59 4.42
N VAL A 31 0.70 -3.87 5.72
CA VAL A 31 1.06 -5.16 6.32
C VAL A 31 -0.16 -5.74 7.02
N ARG A 32 -0.53 -6.99 6.71
CA ARG A 32 -1.61 -7.67 7.43
C ARG A 32 -1.24 -7.84 8.91
N LYS A 33 -2.19 -7.60 9.80
CA LYS A 33 -1.98 -7.73 11.24
C LYS A 33 -1.51 -9.15 11.59
N GLY A 34 -0.46 -9.26 12.41
CA GLY A 34 0.19 -10.55 12.74
C GLY A 34 1.21 -11.05 11.71
N HIS A 35 1.38 -10.34 10.58
CA HIS A 35 2.37 -10.68 9.56
C HIS A 35 3.52 -9.65 9.52
N ARG A 36 4.66 -10.06 8.95
CA ARG A 36 5.84 -9.20 8.77
C ARG A 36 6.09 -8.79 7.32
N LYS A 37 5.57 -9.58 6.37
CA LYS A 37 5.62 -9.26 4.93
C LYS A 37 4.37 -8.48 4.55
N GLY A 38 4.52 -7.47 3.70
CA GLY A 38 3.45 -6.62 3.24
C GLY A 38 3.77 -6.00 1.88
N LEU A 39 2.86 -5.19 1.39
CA LEU A 39 2.99 -4.44 0.14
C LEU A 39 3.68 -3.10 0.45
N ASP A 40 4.78 -2.81 -0.25
CA ASP A 40 5.45 -1.51 -0.24
C ASP A 40 5.25 -0.85 -1.61
N LEU A 41 4.79 0.40 -1.62
CA LEU A 41 4.50 1.15 -2.85
C LEU A 41 4.95 2.62 -2.71
N ARG A 42 5.82 3.09 -3.61
CA ARG A 42 6.29 4.48 -3.60
C ARG A 42 5.29 5.41 -4.28
N TRP A 43 5.25 6.68 -3.86
CA TRP A 43 4.39 7.68 -4.49
C TRP A 43 4.72 7.89 -5.96
N VAL A 44 6.02 7.88 -6.30
CA VAL A 44 6.45 7.99 -7.69
C VAL A 44 5.89 6.87 -8.54
N ASP A 45 5.90 5.62 -8.07
CA ASP A 45 5.40 4.48 -8.84
C ASP A 45 3.86 4.51 -8.96
N LEU A 46 3.18 5.03 -7.93
CA LEU A 46 1.73 5.23 -7.91
C LEU A 46 1.30 6.33 -8.91
N VAL A 47 2.02 7.45 -8.96
CA VAL A 47 1.69 8.61 -9.81
C VAL A 47 2.17 8.41 -11.25
N SER A 48 3.27 7.69 -11.47
CA SER A 48 3.81 7.40 -12.81
C SER A 48 2.94 6.42 -13.60
N GLY A 49 2.03 5.70 -12.94
CA GLY A 49 1.15 4.70 -13.56
C GLY A 49 1.76 3.30 -13.70
N ASP A 50 3.07 3.14 -13.52
CA ASP A 50 3.75 1.84 -13.66
C ASP A 50 3.35 0.83 -12.58
N ALA A 51 3.15 1.26 -11.32
CA ALA A 51 2.67 0.35 -10.28
C ALA A 51 1.16 0.07 -10.37
N ALA A 52 0.37 1.03 -10.85
CA ALA A 52 -1.06 0.80 -11.08
C ALA A 52 -1.28 -0.20 -12.21
N LEU A 53 -0.50 -0.10 -13.30
CA LEU A 53 -0.56 -1.03 -14.42
C LEU A 53 -0.02 -2.41 -14.04
N ALA A 54 1.12 -2.51 -13.35
CA ALA A 54 1.67 -3.80 -12.92
C ALA A 54 0.78 -4.50 -11.89
N ALA A 55 0.20 -3.78 -10.92
CA ALA A 55 -0.73 -4.35 -9.96
C ALA A 55 -2.07 -4.76 -10.60
N ALA A 56 -2.61 -3.95 -11.52
CA ALA A 56 -3.82 -4.29 -12.27
C ALA A 56 -3.61 -5.48 -13.22
N LEU A 57 -2.43 -5.56 -13.85
CA LEU A 57 -2.05 -6.68 -14.71
C LEU A 57 -1.88 -7.97 -13.91
N GLN A 58 -1.14 -7.92 -12.78
CA GLN A 58 -0.95 -9.09 -11.92
C GLN A 58 -2.30 -9.59 -11.36
N ALA A 59 -3.17 -8.68 -10.92
CA ALA A 59 -4.52 -9.02 -10.46
C ALA A 59 -5.40 -9.63 -11.57
N SER A 60 -5.24 -9.20 -12.82
CA SER A 60 -5.96 -9.78 -13.98
C SER A 60 -5.45 -11.17 -14.36
N LEU A 61 -4.19 -11.50 -14.05
CA LEU A 61 -3.59 -12.82 -14.30
C LEU A 61 -3.86 -13.83 -13.16
N GLU A 62 -4.15 -13.33 -11.96
CA GLU A 62 -4.47 -14.15 -10.77
C GLU A 62 -5.98 -14.34 -10.55
N ALA A 63 -6.84 -13.64 -11.30
CA ALA A 63 -8.28 -13.87 -11.30
C ALA A 63 -8.63 -15.18 -12.05
N PRO A 64 -9.45 -16.08 -11.47
CA PRO A 64 -9.77 -17.40 -12.03
C PRO A 64 -10.65 -17.35 -13.29
#